data_AF-A0A4R7P1D2-F1
#
_entry.id   AF-A0A4R7P1D2-F1
#
_cell.length_a   1.000
_cell.length_b   1.000
_cell.length_c   1.000
_cell.angle_alpha   90.00
_cell.angle_beta   90.00
_cell.angle_gamma   90.00
#
_symmetry.space_group_name_H-M   'P 1'
#
loop_
_entity.id
_entity.type
_entity.pdbx_description
1 polymer ?
#
loop_
_entity_poly.entity_id
_entity_poly.type
_entity_poly.pdbx_seq_one_letter_code
_entity_poly.pdbx_strand_id
1 'polypeptide(L)'
;MRCSLQTLMLLAGLVSGPCAAATPLTELYKSTPAPPKDPATALAWVKDGKVVAPEIVTLESNLQAAQATALAEATKAAAGAPAATPDTAAVSTAAAGYRAYVAANEGANAPEAVLGGRVKWLASRFSGLKKRVAGTDRATEVREQELAAYRSLFADWQTQRTPIVSKAQAELAAAGEPTAIASPESRAAVQRYRAAMINEVEVLLGLTRFSVERAAGLESADASTVESGNTLWDLMTDTRKRPRS
;
A
#
# COMPACT_ATOMS: atom_id res chain seq x y z
N MET A 1 34.87 -34.64 11.92
CA MET A 1 34.11 -34.85 13.17
C MET A 1 33.82 -33.49 13.81
N ARG A 2 32.53 -33.21 14.04
CA ARG A 2 31.95 -32.15 14.91
C ARG A 2 32.16 -30.69 14.44
N CYS A 3 31.24 -30.10 13.65
CA CYS A 3 29.93 -29.54 14.03
C CYS A 3 29.99 -28.61 15.26
N SER A 4 29.83 -27.31 15.01
CA SER A 4 29.26 -26.37 15.98
C SER A 4 28.49 -25.27 15.23
N LEU A 5 27.25 -25.61 14.86
CA LEU A 5 26.16 -24.65 14.63
C LEU A 5 25.60 -24.28 16.02
N GLN A 6 25.87 -23.07 16.50
CA GLN A 6 25.05 -22.42 17.54
C GLN A 6 24.11 -21.46 16.79
N THR A 7 22.93 -21.94 16.39
CA THR A 7 21.68 -21.78 17.16
C THR A 7 21.44 -20.30 17.53
N LEU A 8 21.15 -19.48 16.52
CA LEU A 8 20.48 -18.19 16.76
C LEU A 8 18.99 -18.50 16.91
N MET A 9 18.54 -18.46 18.16
CA MET A 9 17.16 -18.72 18.56
C MET A 9 16.19 -17.81 17.82
N LEU A 10 15.32 -18.49 17.07
CA LEU A 10 13.99 -18.12 16.65
C LEU A 10 13.21 -17.52 17.84
N LEU A 11 13.17 -16.20 17.97
CA LEU A 11 12.18 -15.51 18.81
C LEU A 11 10.85 -15.48 18.05
N ALA A 12 10.26 -16.66 17.90
CA ALA A 12 8.85 -16.83 17.62
C ALA A 12 8.09 -16.48 18.91
N GLY A 13 7.80 -15.18 19.07
CA GLY A 13 6.78 -14.73 20.00
C GLY A 13 5.43 -15.27 19.55
N LEU A 14 5.07 -16.45 20.05
CA LEU A 14 3.72 -16.99 20.09
C LEU A 14 2.87 -16.07 20.98
N VAL A 15 2.42 -14.94 20.41
CA VAL A 15 1.21 -14.29 20.88
C VAL A 15 0.06 -15.02 20.19
N SER A 16 -0.37 -16.13 20.78
CA SER A 16 -1.70 -16.70 20.56
C SER A 16 -2.73 -15.78 21.23
N GLY A 17 -2.80 -14.53 20.77
CA GLY A 17 -3.97 -13.70 21.00
C GLY A 17 -5.14 -14.29 20.20
N PRO A 18 -6.41 -14.01 20.58
CA PRO A 18 -7.53 -14.31 19.70
C PRO A 18 -7.18 -13.77 18.32
N CYS A 19 -7.25 -14.64 17.31
CA CYS A 19 -7.05 -14.27 15.92
C CYS A 19 -8.13 -13.23 15.62
N ALA A 20 -7.80 -11.95 15.82
CA ALA A 20 -8.63 -10.87 15.35
C ALA A 20 -8.80 -11.14 13.86
N ALA A 21 -10.03 -11.37 13.44
CA ALA A 21 -10.33 -11.59 12.04
C ALA A 21 -9.66 -10.46 11.25
N ALA A 22 -8.81 -10.82 10.29
CA ALA A 22 -8.08 -9.83 9.52
C ALA A 22 -9.08 -8.82 8.95
N THR A 23 -8.82 -7.53 9.15
CA THR A 23 -9.72 -6.47 8.70
C THR A 23 -10.03 -6.66 7.21
N PRO A 24 -11.31 -6.67 6.80
CA PRO A 24 -11.69 -6.83 5.40
C PRO A 24 -10.97 -5.84 4.49
N LEU A 25 -10.51 -6.28 3.32
CA LEU A 25 -9.78 -5.43 2.35
C LEU A 25 -10.55 -4.15 1.98
N THR A 26 -11.87 -4.25 1.82
CA THR A 26 -12.76 -3.11 1.55
C THR A 26 -12.83 -2.14 2.72
N GLU A 27 -12.76 -2.63 3.95
CA GLU A 27 -12.73 -1.80 5.15
C GLU A 27 -11.38 -1.09 5.24
N LEU A 28 -10.26 -1.81 5.03
CA LEU A 28 -8.93 -1.21 4.94
C LEU A 28 -8.89 -0.11 3.88
N TYR A 29 -9.37 -0.39 2.66
CA TYR A 29 -9.38 0.55 1.54
C TYR A 29 -10.25 1.80 1.79
N LYS A 30 -11.40 1.62 2.44
CA LYS A 30 -12.29 2.73 2.80
C LYS A 30 -11.77 3.55 3.98
N SER A 31 -11.06 2.89 4.90
CA SER A 31 -10.45 3.53 6.07
C SER A 31 -9.21 4.36 5.74
N THR A 32 -8.68 4.27 4.52
CA THR A 32 -7.55 5.08 4.09
C THR A 32 -7.87 6.56 4.30
N PRO A 33 -7.09 7.28 5.13
CA PRO A 33 -7.36 8.67 5.39
C PRO A 33 -7.12 9.49 4.13
N ALA A 34 -8.02 10.43 3.85
CA ALA A 34 -7.81 11.36 2.75
C ALA A 34 -6.65 12.32 3.07
N PRO A 35 -6.02 12.92 2.04
CA PRO A 35 -5.07 14.01 2.23
C PRO A 35 -5.64 15.12 3.13
N PRO A 36 -4.79 15.77 3.95
CA PRO A 36 -5.22 16.79 4.88
C PRO A 36 -5.86 17.96 4.14
N LYS A 37 -6.88 18.57 4.77
CA LYS A 37 -7.66 19.65 4.16
C LYS A 37 -6.89 20.98 4.04
N ASP A 38 -5.89 21.18 4.90
CA ASP A 38 -5.10 22.40 4.99
C ASP A 38 -3.66 22.10 5.49
N PRO A 39 -2.71 23.04 5.30
CA PRO A 39 -1.32 22.85 5.71
C PRO A 39 -1.15 22.70 7.24
N ALA A 40 -2.00 23.31 8.06
CA ALA A 40 -1.91 23.21 9.51
C ALA A 40 -2.19 21.79 9.99
N THR A 41 -3.20 21.14 9.40
CA THR A 41 -3.53 19.72 9.63
C THR A 41 -2.39 18.83 9.17
N ALA A 42 -1.81 19.08 8.00
CA ALA A 42 -0.66 18.33 7.50
C ALA A 42 0.55 18.41 8.43
N LEU A 43 0.84 19.60 8.98
CA LEU A 43 1.91 19.81 9.95
C LEU A 43 1.63 19.10 11.28
N ALA A 44 0.38 19.10 11.75
CA ALA A 44 -0.02 18.39 12.97
C ALA A 44 0.12 16.87 12.84
N TRP A 45 0.08 16.35 11.60
CA TRP A 45 0.32 14.95 11.29
C TRP A 45 1.80 14.58 11.26
N VAL A 46 2.72 15.54 11.40
CA VAL A 46 4.16 15.32 11.35
C VAL A 46 4.81 15.58 12.70
N LYS A 47 5.67 14.65 13.13
CA LYS A 47 6.55 14.82 14.30
C LYS A 47 7.92 14.23 14.01
N ASP A 48 8.98 14.97 14.34
CA ASP A 48 10.38 14.56 14.13
C ASP A 48 10.67 14.11 12.68
N GLY A 49 10.08 14.82 11.71
CA GLY A 49 10.23 14.52 10.27
C GLY A 49 9.49 13.26 9.79
N LYS A 50 8.56 12.73 10.59
CA LYS A 50 7.77 11.54 10.26
C LYS A 50 6.28 11.81 10.36
N VAL A 51 5.51 11.15 9.49
CA VAL A 51 4.05 11.15 9.61
C VAL A 51 3.64 10.28 10.81
N VAL A 52 2.89 10.87 11.74
CA VAL A 52 2.45 10.27 13.01
C VAL A 52 0.94 10.35 13.22
N ALA A 53 0.17 10.72 12.18
CA ALA A 53 -1.28 10.73 12.24
C ALA A 53 -1.80 9.35 12.71
N PRO A 54 -2.54 9.26 13.82
CA PRO A 54 -2.95 7.98 14.40
C PRO A 54 -3.63 7.05 13.40
N GLU A 55 -4.46 7.60 12.53
CA GLU A 55 -5.18 6.90 11.45
C GLU A 55 -4.24 6.30 10.40
N ILE A 56 -3.16 7.00 10.02
CA ILE A 56 -2.14 6.50 9.10
C ILE A 56 -1.36 5.37 9.77
N VAL A 57 -0.86 5.60 10.99
CA VAL A 57 -0.07 4.61 11.74
C VAL A 57 -0.87 3.33 12.01
N THR A 58 -2.14 3.47 12.37
CA THR A 58 -3.03 2.33 12.60
C THR A 58 -3.25 1.54 11.31
N LEU A 59 -3.49 2.23 10.19
CA LEU A 59 -3.68 1.56 8.90
C LEU A 59 -2.40 0.88 8.42
N GLU A 60 -1.24 1.50 8.59
CA GLU A 60 0.07 0.88 8.30
C GLU A 60 0.26 -0.41 9.10
N SER A 61 -0.05 -0.39 10.40
CA SER A 61 0.01 -1.58 11.24
C SER A 61 -0.95 -2.68 10.74
N ASN A 62 -2.17 -2.31 10.33
CA ASN A 62 -3.14 -3.26 9.80
C ASN A 62 -2.70 -3.85 8.45
N LEU A 63 -2.07 -3.03 7.59
CA LEU A 63 -1.51 -3.49 6.31
C LEU A 63 -0.34 -4.44 6.52
N GLN A 64 0.57 -4.13 7.44
CA GLN A 64 1.68 -5.02 7.80
C GLN A 64 1.16 -6.36 8.34
N ALA A 65 0.11 -6.35 9.16
CA ALA A 65 -0.54 -7.57 9.63
C ALA A 65 -1.18 -8.36 8.48
N ALA A 66 -1.88 -7.69 7.55
CA ALA A 66 -2.48 -8.32 6.38
C ALA A 66 -1.42 -8.95 5.45
N GLN A 67 -0.30 -8.27 5.23
CA GLN A 67 0.83 -8.78 4.46
C GLN A 67 1.49 -9.98 5.13
N ALA A 68 1.73 -9.90 6.43
CA ALA A 68 2.33 -11.00 7.20
C ALA A 68 1.43 -12.25 7.16
N THR A 69 0.12 -12.06 7.30
CA THR A 69 -0.88 -13.15 7.16
C THR A 69 -0.84 -13.75 5.75
N ALA A 70 -0.88 -12.92 4.70
CA ALA A 70 -0.82 -13.40 3.32
C ALA A 70 0.49 -14.15 3.02
N LEU A 71 1.61 -13.69 3.55
CA LEU A 71 2.91 -14.34 3.42
C LEU A 71 2.98 -15.66 4.20
N ALA A 72 2.42 -15.70 5.41
CA ALA A 72 2.35 -16.91 6.21
C ALA A 72 1.46 -17.97 5.55
N GLU A 73 0.32 -17.56 4.98
CA GLU A 73 -0.56 -18.41 4.17
C GLU A 73 0.17 -18.93 2.92
N ALA A 74 0.90 -18.07 2.20
CA ALA A 74 1.72 -18.47 1.05
C ALA A 74 2.80 -19.49 1.41
N THR A 75 3.45 -19.30 2.56
CA THR A 75 4.47 -20.21 3.07
C THR A 75 3.88 -21.57 3.46
N LYS A 76 2.77 -21.58 4.21
CA LYS A 76 2.06 -22.81 4.60
C LYS A 76 1.54 -23.58 3.39
N ALA A 77 0.98 -22.85 2.43
CA ALA A 77 0.51 -23.37 1.16
C ALA A 77 1.61 -24.06 0.34
N ALA A 78 2.86 -23.59 0.42
CA ALA A 78 3.99 -24.25 -0.23
C ALA A 78 4.43 -25.54 0.48
N ALA A 79 4.18 -25.64 1.80
CA ALA A 79 4.64 -26.74 2.65
C ALA A 79 3.75 -27.99 2.66
N GLY A 80 2.52 -27.92 2.15
CA GLY A 80 1.62 -29.08 2.08
C GLY A 80 0.60 -28.95 0.96
N ALA A 81 0.59 -29.90 0.03
CA ALA A 81 -0.49 -30.04 -0.95
C ALA A 81 -1.53 -31.04 -0.40
N PRO A 82 -2.82 -30.65 -0.28
CA PRO A 82 -3.89 -31.63 -0.11
C PRO A 82 -3.93 -32.57 -1.32
N ALA A 83 -4.51 -33.77 -1.14
CA ALA A 83 -4.78 -34.66 -2.26
C ALA A 83 -5.54 -33.91 -3.38
N ALA A 84 -5.16 -34.15 -4.64
CA ALA A 84 -5.67 -33.46 -5.82
C ALA A 84 -7.19 -33.67 -5.97
N THR A 85 -7.96 -32.76 -5.38
CA THR A 85 -9.39 -32.60 -5.64
C THR A 85 -9.59 -31.52 -6.71
N PRO A 86 -10.63 -31.63 -7.54
CA PRO A 86 -10.95 -30.57 -8.49
C PRO A 86 -11.18 -29.24 -7.78
N ASP A 87 -10.70 -28.14 -8.36
CA ASP A 87 -10.98 -26.82 -7.83
C ASP A 87 -12.48 -26.54 -7.83
N THR A 88 -12.94 -25.86 -6.79
CA THR A 88 -14.32 -25.39 -6.73
C THR A 88 -14.55 -24.30 -7.77
N ALA A 89 -15.82 -24.07 -8.13
CA ALA A 89 -16.20 -22.94 -8.98
C ALA A 89 -15.72 -21.60 -8.40
N ALA A 90 -15.80 -21.43 -7.07
CA ALA A 90 -15.36 -20.20 -6.40
C ALA A 90 -13.85 -19.95 -6.52
N VAL A 91 -13.02 -21.00 -6.37
CA VAL A 91 -11.57 -20.92 -6.59
C VAL A 91 -11.26 -20.53 -8.05
N SER A 92 -11.95 -21.15 -9.00
CA SER A 92 -11.81 -20.84 -10.43
C SER A 92 -12.21 -19.40 -10.75
N THR A 93 -13.30 -18.91 -10.13
CA THR A 93 -13.75 -17.52 -10.25
C THR A 93 -12.70 -16.55 -9.72
N ALA A 94 -12.15 -16.78 -8.52
CA ALA A 94 -11.13 -15.91 -7.95
C ALA A 94 -9.83 -15.90 -8.78
N ALA A 95 -9.40 -17.06 -9.29
CA ALA A 95 -8.26 -17.13 -10.20
C ALA A 95 -8.51 -16.39 -11.53
N ALA A 96 -9.73 -16.45 -12.07
CA ALA A 96 -10.12 -15.68 -13.24
C ALA A 96 -10.18 -14.17 -12.94
N GLY A 97 -10.70 -13.79 -11.77
CA GLY A 97 -10.70 -12.41 -11.27
C GLY A 97 -9.30 -11.82 -11.20
N TYR A 98 -8.34 -12.58 -10.68
CA TYR A 98 -6.92 -12.18 -10.68
C TYR A 98 -6.37 -11.94 -12.09
N ARG A 99 -6.60 -12.87 -13.02
CA ARG A 99 -6.14 -12.71 -14.42
C ARG A 99 -6.74 -11.48 -15.08
N ALA A 100 -8.04 -11.24 -14.87
CA ALA A 100 -8.72 -10.06 -15.39
C ALA A 100 -8.17 -8.78 -14.77
N TYR A 101 -7.87 -8.80 -13.47
CA TYR A 101 -7.22 -7.69 -12.79
C TYR A 101 -5.84 -7.39 -13.38
N VAL A 102 -4.96 -8.39 -13.52
CA VAL A 102 -3.61 -8.21 -14.08
C VAL A 102 -3.69 -7.68 -15.51
N ALA A 103 -4.51 -8.28 -16.36
CA ALA A 103 -4.67 -7.85 -17.76
C ALA A 103 -5.11 -6.38 -17.88
N ALA A 104 -5.88 -5.87 -16.92
CA ALA A 104 -6.32 -4.47 -16.89
C ALA A 104 -5.35 -3.52 -16.17
N ASN A 105 -4.41 -4.04 -15.37
CA ASN A 105 -3.61 -3.27 -14.41
C ASN A 105 -2.13 -3.67 -14.40
N GLU A 106 -1.55 -3.97 -15.56
CA GLU A 106 -0.12 -4.26 -15.70
C GLU A 106 0.65 -3.15 -16.44
N GLY A 107 1.97 -3.13 -16.24
CA GLY A 107 2.87 -2.18 -16.90
C GLY A 107 2.48 -0.73 -16.62
N ALA A 108 2.23 0.04 -17.69
CA ALA A 108 1.83 1.44 -17.58
C ALA A 108 0.43 1.65 -16.95
N ASN A 109 -0.40 0.61 -16.92
CA ASN A 109 -1.73 0.63 -16.31
C ASN A 109 -1.72 0.14 -14.86
N ALA A 110 -0.56 -0.26 -14.33
CA ALA A 110 -0.45 -0.66 -12.94
C ALA A 110 -0.87 0.49 -12.01
N PRO A 111 -1.54 0.20 -10.87
CA PRO A 111 -2.06 1.22 -9.96
C PRO A 111 -0.97 2.21 -9.54
N GLU A 112 0.24 1.71 -9.27
CA GLU A 112 1.41 2.48 -8.87
C GLU A 112 1.88 3.41 -10.00
N ALA A 113 1.87 2.89 -11.23
CA ALA A 113 2.33 3.64 -12.41
C ALA A 113 1.36 4.78 -12.74
N VAL A 114 0.06 4.48 -12.77
CA VAL A 114 -0.99 5.46 -13.09
C VAL A 114 -1.06 6.53 -12.00
N LEU A 115 -1.18 6.13 -10.72
CA LEU A 115 -1.28 7.10 -9.64
C LEU A 115 0.02 7.86 -9.45
N GLY A 116 1.17 7.19 -9.53
CA GLY A 116 2.48 7.81 -9.47
C GLY A 116 2.71 8.85 -10.57
N GLY A 117 2.25 8.58 -11.80
CA GLY A 117 2.30 9.56 -12.90
C GLY A 117 1.47 10.82 -12.60
N ARG A 118 0.24 10.66 -12.11
CA ARG A 118 -0.65 11.78 -11.74
C ARG A 118 -0.08 12.59 -10.57
N VAL A 119 0.48 11.91 -9.57
CA VAL A 119 1.13 12.53 -8.40
C VAL A 119 2.34 13.37 -8.82
N LYS A 120 3.21 12.83 -9.70
CA LYS A 120 4.37 13.56 -10.24
C LYS A 120 3.95 14.78 -11.04
N TRP A 121 2.91 14.66 -11.87
CA TRP A 121 2.37 15.78 -12.63
C TRP A 121 1.88 16.91 -11.70
N LEU A 122 1.10 16.57 -10.66
CA LEU A 122 0.64 17.54 -9.66
C LEU A 122 1.83 18.21 -8.96
N ALA A 123 2.79 17.42 -8.47
CA ALA A 123 3.97 17.93 -7.79
C ALA A 123 4.75 18.92 -8.66
N SER A 124 5.00 18.58 -9.93
CA SER A 124 5.68 19.46 -10.89
C SER A 124 4.90 20.75 -11.13
N ARG A 125 3.58 20.63 -11.35
CA ARG A 125 2.69 21.78 -11.61
C ARG A 125 2.70 22.79 -10.46
N PHE A 126 2.65 22.30 -9.22
CA PHE A 126 2.62 23.14 -8.02
C PHE A 126 4.01 23.64 -7.61
N SER A 127 5.07 22.88 -7.79
CA SER A 127 6.45 23.36 -7.53
C SER A 127 6.79 24.61 -8.34
N GLY A 128 6.37 24.69 -9.61
CA GLY A 128 6.52 25.90 -10.42
C GLY A 128 5.70 27.10 -9.92
N LEU A 129 4.51 26.85 -9.37
CA LEU A 129 3.69 27.91 -8.75
C LEU A 129 4.30 28.40 -7.44
N LYS A 130 4.68 27.49 -6.54
CA LYS A 130 5.29 27.79 -5.24
C LYS A 130 6.53 28.67 -5.40
N LYS A 131 7.39 28.39 -6.39
CA LYS A 131 8.57 29.22 -6.70
C LYS A 131 8.20 30.66 -7.09
N ARG A 132 7.13 30.85 -7.87
CA ARG A 132 6.70 32.18 -8.34
C ARG A 132 6.05 33.04 -7.25
N VAL A 133 5.41 32.40 -6.28
CA VAL A 133 4.69 33.10 -5.19
C VAL A 133 5.47 33.11 -3.88
N ALA A 134 6.72 32.65 -3.89
CA ALA A 134 7.57 32.58 -2.70
C ALA A 134 7.73 33.98 -2.06
N GLY A 135 7.53 34.05 -0.74
CA GLY A 135 7.62 35.31 0.01
C GLY A 135 6.41 36.24 -0.13
N THR A 136 5.33 35.78 -0.77
CA THR A 136 4.06 36.53 -0.88
C THR A 136 2.97 35.85 -0.05
N ASP A 137 1.91 36.60 0.28
CA ASP A 137 0.74 36.07 0.98
C ASP A 137 0.04 34.92 0.21
N ARG A 138 0.24 34.86 -1.12
CA ARG A 138 -0.28 33.79 -1.99
C ARG A 138 0.43 32.44 -1.80
N ALA A 139 1.55 32.38 -1.09
CA ALA A 139 2.26 31.12 -0.84
C ALA A 139 1.40 30.11 -0.07
N THR A 140 0.59 30.58 0.88
CA THR A 140 -0.33 29.74 1.65
C THR A 140 -1.48 29.23 0.77
N GLU A 141 -2.09 30.11 -0.02
CA GLU A 141 -3.18 29.76 -0.95
C GLU A 141 -2.74 28.67 -1.95
N VAL A 142 -1.52 28.76 -2.49
CA VAL A 142 -0.99 27.75 -3.42
C VAL A 142 -0.79 26.40 -2.74
N ARG A 143 -0.40 26.35 -1.46
CA ARG A 143 -0.29 25.09 -0.70
C ARG A 143 -1.67 24.47 -0.43
N GLU A 144 -2.66 25.29 -0.11
CA GLU A 144 -4.05 24.82 0.05
C GLU A 144 -4.61 24.26 -1.26
N GLN A 145 -4.35 24.93 -2.39
CA GLN A 145 -4.73 24.43 -3.71
C GLN A 145 -4.02 23.12 -4.07
N GLU A 146 -2.75 22.97 -3.71
CA GLU A 146 -2.00 21.72 -3.88
C GLU A 146 -2.64 20.57 -3.10
N LEU A 147 -2.95 20.79 -1.82
CA LEU A 147 -3.65 19.80 -0.99
C LEU A 147 -5.06 19.49 -1.53
N ALA A 148 -5.81 20.50 -1.97
CA ALA A 148 -7.12 20.29 -2.59
C ALA A 148 -7.02 19.42 -3.85
N ALA A 149 -5.99 19.62 -4.68
CA ALA A 149 -5.77 18.80 -5.87
C ALA A 149 -5.43 17.33 -5.51
N TYR A 150 -4.62 17.10 -4.48
CA TYR A 150 -4.37 15.74 -3.98
C TYR A 150 -5.63 15.09 -3.40
N ARG A 151 -6.49 15.84 -2.70
CA ARG A 151 -7.78 15.33 -2.20
C ARG A 151 -8.73 14.94 -3.33
N SER A 152 -8.80 15.74 -4.40
CA SER A 152 -9.60 15.39 -5.57
C SER A 152 -9.06 14.13 -6.25
N LEU A 153 -7.74 14.03 -6.43
CA LEU A 153 -7.10 12.84 -6.98
C LEU A 153 -7.40 11.59 -6.11
N PHE A 154 -7.34 11.74 -4.78
CA PHE A 154 -7.67 10.68 -3.84
C PHE A 154 -9.13 10.23 -4.00
N ALA A 155 -10.09 11.16 -3.99
CA ALA A 155 -11.50 10.85 -4.09
C ALA A 155 -11.85 10.17 -5.42
N ASP A 156 -11.29 10.67 -6.52
CA ASP A 156 -11.45 10.08 -7.85
C ASP A 156 -10.89 8.67 -7.89
N TRP A 157 -9.68 8.46 -7.34
CA TRP A 157 -9.05 7.14 -7.27
C TRP A 157 -9.89 6.17 -6.44
N GLN A 158 -10.27 6.57 -5.22
CA GLN A 158 -11.07 5.74 -4.33
C GLN A 158 -12.40 5.36 -4.98
N THR A 159 -13.05 6.29 -5.67
CA THR A 159 -14.30 6.03 -6.41
C THR A 159 -14.10 5.01 -7.53
N GLN A 160 -13.04 5.14 -8.32
CA GLN A 160 -12.75 4.24 -9.44
C GLN A 160 -12.37 2.82 -9.00
N ARG A 161 -11.62 2.68 -7.90
CA ARG A 161 -11.07 1.39 -7.47
C ARG A 161 -11.94 0.67 -6.43
N THR A 162 -12.81 1.35 -5.71
CA THR A 162 -13.70 0.71 -4.70
C THR A 162 -14.50 -0.48 -5.27
N PRO A 163 -15.10 -0.42 -6.47
CA PRO A 163 -15.79 -1.57 -7.05
C PRO A 163 -14.86 -2.76 -7.31
N ILE A 164 -13.61 -2.51 -7.70
CA ILE A 164 -12.60 -3.54 -7.97
C ILE A 164 -12.24 -4.26 -6.67
N VAL A 165 -11.91 -3.51 -5.62
CA VAL A 165 -11.56 -4.07 -4.30
C VAL A 165 -12.75 -4.81 -3.69
N SER A 166 -13.97 -4.29 -3.84
CA SER A 166 -15.19 -4.93 -3.32
C SER A 166 -15.49 -6.25 -4.00
N LYS A 167 -15.38 -6.28 -5.33
CA LYS A 167 -15.52 -7.51 -6.12
C LYS A 167 -14.45 -8.54 -5.71
N ALA A 168 -13.19 -8.12 -5.64
CA ALA A 168 -12.09 -9.00 -5.27
C ALA A 168 -12.27 -9.60 -3.88
N GLN A 169 -12.70 -8.80 -2.89
CA GLN A 169 -12.97 -9.30 -1.55
C GLN A 169 -14.06 -10.39 -1.56
N ALA A 170 -15.14 -10.19 -2.32
CA ALA A 170 -16.21 -11.19 -2.41
C ALA A 170 -15.73 -12.49 -3.06
N GLU A 171 -14.94 -12.41 -4.14
CA GLU A 171 -14.36 -13.57 -4.81
C GLU A 171 -13.34 -14.32 -3.92
N LEU A 172 -12.47 -13.58 -3.22
CA LEU A 172 -11.52 -14.14 -2.26
C LEU A 172 -12.21 -14.80 -1.06
N ALA A 173 -13.27 -14.19 -0.54
CA ALA A 173 -14.06 -14.77 0.55
C ALA A 173 -14.76 -16.07 0.11
N ALA A 174 -15.30 -16.11 -1.10
CA ALA A 174 -15.93 -17.30 -1.66
C ALA A 174 -14.92 -18.43 -1.95
N ALA A 175 -13.71 -18.10 -2.39
CA ALA A 175 -12.63 -19.07 -2.60
C ALA A 175 -12.11 -19.67 -1.29
N GLY A 176 -12.25 -18.96 -0.18
CA GLY A 176 -11.83 -19.39 1.15
C GLY A 176 -10.31 -19.32 1.36
N GLU A 177 -9.84 -20.05 2.36
CA GLU A 177 -8.43 -20.04 2.76
C GLU A 177 -7.53 -20.71 1.70
N PRO A 178 -6.44 -20.06 1.25
CA PRO A 178 -5.56 -20.62 0.22
C PRO A 178 -5.00 -22.00 0.56
N THR A 179 -4.76 -22.30 1.84
CA THR A 179 -4.25 -23.60 2.30
C THR A 179 -5.22 -24.77 2.05
N ALA A 180 -6.52 -24.49 1.86
CA ALA A 180 -7.53 -25.50 1.54
C ALA A 180 -7.64 -25.79 0.03
N ILE A 181 -7.02 -24.96 -0.82
CA ILE A 181 -7.07 -25.11 -2.28
C ILE A 181 -6.11 -26.21 -2.72
N ALA A 182 -6.61 -27.25 -3.39
CA ALA A 182 -5.79 -28.40 -3.80
C ALA A 182 -4.83 -28.06 -4.95
N SER A 183 -5.31 -27.36 -5.99
CA SER A 183 -4.48 -26.95 -7.13
C SER A 183 -3.39 -25.96 -6.72
N PRO A 184 -2.08 -26.27 -6.91
CA PRO A 184 -1.00 -25.33 -6.62
C PRO A 184 -1.09 -24.05 -7.45
N GLU A 185 -1.53 -24.14 -8.71
CA GLU A 185 -1.68 -23.00 -9.59
C GLU A 185 -2.79 -22.06 -9.09
N SER A 186 -3.98 -22.60 -8.81
CA SER A 186 -5.11 -21.81 -8.34
C SER A 186 -4.84 -21.22 -6.95
N ARG A 187 -4.15 -21.97 -6.10
CA ARG A 187 -3.66 -21.48 -4.81
C ARG A 187 -2.75 -20.27 -4.96
N ALA A 188 -1.76 -20.36 -5.86
CA ALA A 188 -0.86 -19.24 -6.15
C ALA A 188 -1.61 -18.04 -6.74
N ALA A 189 -2.60 -18.27 -7.61
CA ALA A 189 -3.42 -17.20 -8.20
C ALA A 189 -4.24 -16.45 -7.13
N VAL A 190 -4.92 -17.17 -6.22
CA VAL A 190 -5.69 -16.57 -5.12
C VAL A 190 -4.78 -15.78 -4.18
N GLN A 191 -3.59 -16.28 -3.87
CA GLN A 191 -2.61 -15.56 -3.03
C GLN A 191 -2.12 -14.27 -3.70
N ARG A 192 -1.77 -14.33 -4.98
CA ARG A 192 -1.37 -13.15 -5.74
C ARG A 192 -2.51 -12.13 -5.85
N TYR A 193 -3.75 -12.60 -5.95
CA TYR A 193 -4.90 -11.71 -5.96
C TYR A 193 -5.06 -10.97 -4.64
N ARG A 194 -4.94 -11.67 -3.51
CA ARG A 194 -4.96 -11.07 -2.17
C ARG A 194 -3.83 -10.03 -2.03
N ALA A 195 -2.61 -10.36 -2.45
CA ALA A 195 -1.48 -9.44 -2.42
C ALA A 195 -1.71 -8.19 -3.30
N ALA A 196 -2.25 -8.36 -4.50
CA ALA A 196 -2.57 -7.24 -5.38
C ALA A 196 -3.62 -6.28 -4.77
N MET A 197 -4.62 -6.82 -4.05
CA MET A 197 -5.61 -5.99 -3.37
C MET A 197 -5.08 -5.30 -2.12
N ILE A 198 -4.12 -5.90 -1.41
CA ILE A 198 -3.42 -5.20 -0.32
C ILE A 198 -2.64 -4.01 -0.89
N ASN A 199 -1.96 -4.24 -2.02
CA ASN A 199 -1.19 -3.21 -2.70
C ASN A 199 -2.06 -2.03 -3.23
N GLU A 200 -3.33 -2.25 -3.60
CA GLU A 200 -4.29 -1.15 -3.86
C GLU A 200 -4.43 -0.19 -2.67
N VAL A 201 -4.50 -0.73 -1.45
CA VAL A 201 -4.63 0.07 -0.23
C VAL A 201 -3.33 0.83 0.02
N GLU A 202 -2.18 0.17 -0.16
CA GLU A 202 -0.85 0.79 -0.01
C GLU A 202 -0.65 1.96 -0.98
N VAL A 203 -1.05 1.80 -2.24
CA VAL A 203 -0.99 2.85 -3.26
C VAL A 203 -1.82 4.07 -2.86
N LEU A 204 -3.05 3.84 -2.38
CA LEU A 204 -3.91 4.93 -1.93
C LEU A 204 -3.36 5.62 -0.67
N LEU A 205 -2.82 4.86 0.28
CA LEU A 205 -2.18 5.40 1.47
C LEU A 205 -0.92 6.21 1.13
N GLY A 206 -0.13 5.74 0.16
CA GLY A 206 1.06 6.42 -0.35
C GLY A 206 0.76 7.82 -0.88
N LEU A 207 -0.38 7.99 -1.57
CA LEU A 207 -0.86 9.32 -2.00
C LEU A 207 -1.08 10.26 -0.81
N THR A 208 -1.77 9.79 0.24
CA THR A 208 -2.02 10.59 1.44
C THR A 208 -0.71 10.96 2.12
N ARG A 209 0.18 10.00 2.35
CA ARG A 209 1.48 10.25 2.98
C ARG A 209 2.31 11.26 2.19
N PHE A 210 2.39 11.10 0.87
CA PHE A 210 3.11 12.02 0.01
C PHE A 210 2.57 13.45 0.09
N SER A 211 1.24 13.61 0.12
CA SER A 211 0.61 14.94 0.24
C SER A 211 0.96 15.63 1.55
N VAL A 212 1.06 14.86 2.66
CA VAL A 212 1.42 15.34 3.99
C VAL A 212 2.87 15.78 4.01
N GLU A 213 3.78 14.94 3.51
CA GLU A 213 5.21 15.23 3.44
C GLU A 213 5.47 16.50 2.62
N ARG A 214 4.79 16.68 1.48
CA ARG A 214 4.88 17.91 0.67
C ARG A 214 4.36 19.15 1.40
N ALA A 215 3.19 19.06 2.03
CA ALA A 215 2.61 20.19 2.75
C ALA A 215 3.43 20.58 3.98
N ALA A 216 4.07 19.61 4.64
CA ALA A 216 4.98 19.84 5.76
C ALA A 216 6.37 20.33 5.34
N GLY A 217 6.65 20.44 4.03
CA GLY A 217 7.97 20.84 3.55
C GLY A 217 9.06 19.82 3.84
N LEU A 218 8.69 18.56 4.09
CA LEU A 218 9.61 17.43 4.24
C LEU A 218 10.11 16.90 2.89
N GLU A 219 9.85 17.63 1.80
CA GLU A 219 10.47 17.37 0.51
C GLU A 219 11.99 17.40 0.73
N SER A 220 12.69 16.26 0.56
CA SER A 220 14.15 16.29 0.55
C SER A 220 14.57 17.34 -0.47
N ALA A 221 15.51 18.21 -0.11
CA ALA A 221 15.99 19.34 -0.92
C ALA A 221 16.66 18.94 -2.25
N ASP A 222 16.53 17.67 -2.63
CA ASP A 222 17.27 17.02 -3.67
C ASP A 222 16.27 16.47 -4.69
N ALA A 223 15.63 17.39 -5.42
CA ALA A 223 14.85 17.04 -6.60
C ALA A 223 15.71 16.36 -7.69
N SER A 224 17.04 16.38 -7.55
CA SER A 224 18.03 15.65 -8.35
C SER A 224 18.13 14.15 -8.02
N THR A 225 17.72 13.70 -6.82
CA THR A 225 17.71 12.25 -6.51
C THR A 225 16.54 11.52 -7.18
N VAL A 226 15.62 12.25 -7.81
CA VAL A 226 14.54 11.71 -8.65
C VAL A 226 15.05 11.31 -10.06
N GLU A 227 16.23 11.79 -10.48
CA GLU A 227 16.88 11.35 -11.73
C GLU A 227 17.58 9.99 -11.59
N SER A 228 18.03 9.61 -10.39
CA SER A 228 18.83 8.41 -10.18
C SER A 228 18.00 7.21 -9.74
N GLY A 229 16.93 6.86 -10.47
CA GLY A 229 16.24 5.57 -10.33
C GLY A 229 15.61 5.24 -8.96
N ASN A 230 15.74 6.11 -7.96
CA ASN A 230 15.11 5.95 -6.66
C ASN A 230 13.74 6.61 -6.72
N THR A 231 12.72 5.78 -6.78
CA THR A 231 11.36 6.23 -7.00
C THR A 231 10.78 6.80 -5.70
N LEU A 232 9.63 7.47 -5.81
CA LEU A 232 8.71 7.75 -4.70
C LEU A 232 8.55 6.54 -3.73
N TRP A 233 8.74 5.33 -4.25
CA TRP A 233 8.69 4.08 -3.50
C TRP A 233 9.91 3.80 -2.63
N ASP A 234 11.10 4.31 -2.93
CA ASP A 234 12.24 4.18 -2.02
C ASP A 234 12.02 5.03 -0.76
N LEU A 235 11.33 6.17 -0.86
CA LEU A 235 10.89 6.94 0.31
C LEU A 235 9.74 6.27 1.10
N MET A 236 8.91 5.47 0.42
CA MET A 236 7.79 4.74 1.05
C MET A 236 8.20 3.38 1.64
N THR A 237 9.22 2.71 1.09
CA THR A 237 9.66 1.37 1.51
C THR A 237 10.97 1.37 2.32
N ASP A 238 11.75 2.46 2.31
CA ASP A 238 12.98 2.55 3.09
C ASP A 238 12.72 2.95 4.55
N THR A 239 12.26 1.99 5.34
CA THR A 239 12.42 2.01 6.81
C THR A 239 13.79 1.48 7.25
N ARG A 240 14.71 1.20 6.31
CA ARG A 240 15.92 0.39 6.54
C ARG A 240 17.24 0.99 6.04
N LYS A 241 17.37 2.31 5.90
CA LYS A 241 18.69 2.97 5.88
C LYS A 241 18.69 4.27 6.67
N ARG A 242 18.97 4.14 7.97
CA ARG A 242 19.72 5.19 8.68
C ARG A 242 21.21 5.01 8.33
N PRO A 243 21.95 6.06 7.94
CA PRO A 243 23.38 6.04 8.18
C PRO A 243 23.61 6.00 9.70
N ARG A 244 24.39 5.02 10.16
CA ARG A 244 25.17 5.16 11.38
C ARG A 244 26.32 6.10 11.07
N SER A 245 26.60 6.96 12.05
CA SER A 245 27.72 7.92 12.19
C SER A 245 27.78 9.03 11.16
#